data_AF-A0A7H1AP77-F1
#
_entry.id   AF-A0A7H1AP77-F1
#
_cell.length_a   1.000
_cell.length_b   1.000
_cell.length_c   1.000
_cell.angle_alpha   90.00
_cell.angle_beta   90.00
_cell.angle_gamma   90.00
#
_symmetry.space_group_name_H-M   'P 1'
#
loop_
_entity.id
_entity.type
_entity.pdbx_description
1 polymer ?
#
loop_
_entity_poly.entity_id
_entity_poly.type
_entity_poly.pdbx_seq_one_letter_code
_entity_poly.pdbx_strand_id
1 'polypeptide(L)'
;MATTVNNYFQTGWRDQQHTCASCEWKGSSRTMVMELAEDVTEYDCPVCENPLLIVVHPDIEQVQAAAAAGNEEAREQLDIIASFPRPD
;
A
#
# COMPACT_ATOMS: atom_id res chain seq x y z
N MET A 1 -5.62 4.48 16.68
CA MET A 1 -6.35 4.38 15.40
C MET A 1 -5.31 4.25 14.30
N ALA A 2 -5.50 3.29 13.38
CA ALA A 2 -4.59 3.08 12.25
C ALA A 2 -4.68 4.24 11.25
N THR A 3 -3.58 4.55 10.58
CA THR A 3 -3.55 5.52 9.48
C THR A 3 -4.04 4.85 8.20
N THR A 4 -4.97 5.46 7.46
CA THR A 4 -5.43 4.93 6.17
C THR A 4 -4.83 5.71 5.00
N VAL A 5 -4.26 5.00 4.05
CA VAL A 5 -3.74 5.52 2.77
C VAL A 5 -4.72 5.13 1.67
N ASN A 6 -5.49 6.11 1.18
CA ASN A 6 -6.50 5.90 0.14
C ASN A 6 -5.93 6.01 -1.29
N ASN A 7 -4.67 6.45 -1.42
CA ASN A 7 -3.97 6.52 -2.70
C ASN A 7 -2.65 5.77 -2.57
N TYR A 8 -2.62 4.55 -3.09
CA TYR A 8 -1.44 3.67 -3.08
C TYR A 8 -0.19 4.35 -3.67
N PHE A 9 -0.35 5.20 -4.68
CA PHE A 9 0.76 5.89 -5.36
C PHE A 9 1.20 7.19 -4.69
N GLN A 10 0.59 7.59 -3.57
CA GLN A 10 1.08 8.75 -2.82
C GLN A 10 2.52 8.50 -2.36
N THR A 11 3.39 9.49 -2.43
CA THR A 11 4.79 9.31 -2.07
C THR A 11 4.98 9.24 -0.55
N GLY A 12 5.99 8.49 -0.10
CA GLY A 12 6.49 8.54 1.28
C GLY A 12 5.73 7.69 2.31
N TRP A 13 4.55 7.13 2.01
CA TRP A 13 3.82 6.34 3.02
C TRP A 13 4.58 5.09 3.47
N ARG A 14 5.39 4.49 2.59
CA ARG A 14 6.20 3.30 2.91
C ARG A 14 7.33 3.57 3.91
N ASP A 15 7.81 4.81 3.93
CA ASP A 15 8.95 5.23 4.77
C ASP A 15 8.50 6.06 5.98
N GLN A 16 7.21 6.46 6.02
CA GLN A 16 6.60 7.16 7.13
C GLN A 16 6.84 6.39 8.44
N GLN A 17 7.23 7.12 9.49
CA GLN A 17 7.41 6.55 10.83
C GLN A 17 6.07 6.51 11.56
N HIS A 18 5.75 5.35 12.11
CA HIS A 18 4.59 5.13 12.96
C HIS A 18 5.04 4.88 14.39
N THR A 19 4.21 5.26 15.36
CA THR A 19 4.35 4.88 16.76
C THR A 19 3.12 4.08 17.17
N CYS A 20 3.32 2.86 17.65
CA CYS A 20 2.23 2.03 18.15
C CYS A 20 1.70 2.61 19.47
N ALA A 21 0.40 2.92 19.54
CA ALA A 21 -0.22 3.44 20.75
C ALA A 21 -0.33 2.38 21.87
N SER A 22 -0.26 1.09 21.53
CA SER A 22 -0.45 -0.02 22.47
C SER A 22 0.84 -0.49 23.14
N CYS A 23 1.99 -0.40 22.45
CA CYS A 23 3.27 -0.90 22.96
C CYS A 23 4.47 0.03 22.70
N GLU A 24 4.23 1.25 22.21
CA GLU A 24 5.24 2.30 21.96
C GLU A 24 6.29 1.96 20.88
N TRP A 25 6.18 0.81 20.22
CA TRP A 25 7.06 0.44 19.11
C TRP A 25 7.07 1.52 18.00
N LYS A 26 8.24 1.72 17.38
CA LYS A 26 8.43 2.71 16.30
C LYS A 26 9.11 2.08 15.08
N GLY A 27 8.59 2.39 13.90
CA GLY A 27 9.15 1.96 12.64
C GLY A 27 8.27 2.35 11.45
N SER A 28 8.68 1.97 10.24
CA SER A 28 7.89 2.16 9.02
C SER A 28 7.24 0.85 8.57
N SER A 29 6.42 0.92 7.53
CA SER A 29 5.71 -0.26 6.98
C SER A 29 6.67 -1.39 6.58
N ARG A 30 7.92 -1.08 6.23
CA ARG A 30 8.99 -2.07 5.95
C ARG A 30 9.32 -3.01 7.12
N THR A 31 8.98 -2.62 8.34
CA THR A 31 9.27 -3.36 9.57
C THR A 31 8.00 -3.88 10.26
N MET A 32 6.83 -3.64 9.66
CA MET A 32 5.54 -4.12 10.13
C MET A 32 5.22 -5.51 9.58
N VAL A 33 4.29 -6.20 10.22
CA VAL A 33 3.70 -7.42 9.68
C VAL A 33 2.69 -7.02 8.62
N MET A 34 2.80 -7.58 7.42
CA MET A 34 1.93 -7.26 6.30
C MET A 34 0.88 -8.35 6.15
N GLU A 35 -0.39 -7.97 6.22
CA GLU A 35 -1.54 -8.83 5.96
C GLU A 35 -2.28 -8.36 4.70
N LEU A 36 -2.49 -9.30 3.78
CA LEU A 36 -3.17 -9.02 2.51
C LEU A 36 -4.65 -9.36 2.63
N ALA A 37 -5.52 -8.38 2.40
CA ALA A 37 -6.95 -8.56 2.23
C ALA A 37 -7.36 -8.28 0.78
N GLU A 38 -8.65 -8.38 0.46
CA GLU A 38 -9.17 -8.20 -0.90
C GLU A 38 -8.93 -6.77 -1.42
N ASP A 39 -9.39 -5.76 -0.68
CA ASP A 39 -9.35 -4.35 -1.11
C ASP A 39 -8.23 -3.54 -0.46
N VAL A 40 -7.56 -4.10 0.54
CA VAL A 40 -6.55 -3.41 1.34
C VAL A 40 -5.40 -4.32 1.71
N THR A 41 -4.25 -3.71 1.97
CA THR A 41 -3.15 -4.32 2.73
C THR A 41 -3.11 -3.66 4.11
N GLU A 42 -3.17 -4.46 5.16
CA GLU A 42 -3.02 -4.05 6.55
C GLU A 42 -1.56 -4.24 6.99
N TYR A 43 -1.05 -3.29 7.76
CA TYR A 43 0.29 -3.32 8.34
C TYR A 43 0.21 -3.19 9.85
N ASP A 44 0.59 -4.26 10.52
CA ASP A 44 0.45 -4.42 11.96
C ASP A 44 1.76 -4.20 12.70
N CYS A 45 1.62 -3.78 13.95
CA CYS A 45 2.74 -3.70 14.87
C CYS A 45 3.38 -5.09 15.04
N PRO A 46 4.70 -5.25 14.81
CA PRO A 46 5.37 -6.55 14.89
C PRO A 46 5.51 -7.10 16.32
N VAL A 47 5.09 -6.33 17.34
CA VAL A 47 5.21 -6.68 18.75
C VAL A 47 3.88 -7.12 19.37
N CYS A 48 2.79 -6.46 18.98
CA CYS A 48 1.49 -6.65 19.62
C CYS A 48 0.33 -6.81 18.63
N GLU A 49 0.64 -6.90 17.33
CA GLU A 49 -0.33 -7.14 16.25
C GLU A 49 -1.44 -6.08 16.16
N ASN A 50 -1.25 -4.92 16.81
CA ASN A 50 -2.20 -3.83 16.68
C ASN A 50 -2.03 -3.15 15.31
N PRO A 51 -3.12 -2.90 14.56
CA PRO A 51 -3.05 -2.26 13.25
C PRO A 51 -2.56 -0.82 13.33
N LEU A 52 -1.57 -0.50 12.49
CA LEU A 52 -0.93 0.80 12.45
C LEU A 52 -1.18 1.53 11.12
N LEU A 53 -1.30 0.81 10.02
CA LEU A 53 -1.46 1.36 8.69
C LEU A 53 -2.35 0.45 7.83
N ILE A 54 -3.29 1.04 7.10
CA ILE A 54 -4.13 0.37 6.12
C ILE A 54 -3.89 1.07 4.78
N VAL A 55 -3.58 0.31 3.73
CA VAL A 55 -3.35 0.84 2.38
C VAL A 55 -4.38 0.26 1.44
N VAL A 56 -5.19 1.12 0.84
CA VAL A 56 -6.19 0.72 -0.14
C VAL A 56 -5.51 0.34 -1.45
N HIS A 57 -5.88 -0.81 -2.01
CA HIS A 57 -5.40 -1.26 -3.31
C HIS A 57 -5.90 -0.31 -4.41
N PRO A 58 -5.03 0.04 -5.38
CA PRO A 58 -5.45 0.97 -6.42
C PRO A 58 -6.43 0.30 -7.39
N ASP A 59 -7.45 1.04 -7.80
CA ASP A 59 -8.26 0.67 -8.95
C ASP A 59 -7.52 1.01 -10.28
N ILE A 60 -8.08 0.54 -11.40
CA ILE A 60 -7.44 0.74 -12.71
C ILE A 60 -7.33 2.22 -13.10
N GLU A 61 -8.25 3.08 -12.65
CA GLU A 61 -8.23 4.52 -12.96
C GLU A 61 -7.09 5.21 -12.21
N GLN A 62 -6.86 4.83 -10.95
CA GLN A 62 -5.73 5.31 -10.14
C GLN A 62 -4.39 4.87 -10.73
N VAL A 63 -4.26 3.62 -11.20
CA VAL A 63 -3.05 3.14 -11.87
C VAL A 63 -2.78 3.95 -13.14
N GLN A 64 -3.80 4.17 -13.99
CA GLN A 64 -3.65 4.95 -15.21
C GLN A 64 -3.27 6.41 -14.93
N ALA A 65 -3.90 7.05 -13.95
CA ALA A 65 -3.61 8.42 -13.56
C ALA A 65 -2.17 8.56 -13.03
N ALA A 66 -1.73 7.63 -12.18
CA ALA A 66 -0.37 7.62 -11.64
C ALA A 66 0.68 7.39 -12.74
N ALA A 67 0.42 6.46 -13.68
CA ALA A 67 1.30 6.23 -14.82
C ALA A 67 1.43 7.47 -15.72
N ALA A 68 0.30 8.14 -16.00
CA ALA A 68 0.29 9.39 -16.77
C ALA A 68 1.03 10.53 -16.04
N ALA A 69 1.01 10.54 -14.71
CA ALA A 69 1.79 11.46 -13.88
C ALA A 69 3.28 11.09 -13.76
N GLY A 70 3.73 10.00 -14.41
CA GLY A 70 5.13 9.59 -14.46
C GLY A 70 5.56 8.63 -13.35
N ASN A 71 4.64 8.02 -12.60
CA ASN A 71 4.97 6.99 -11.62
C ASN A 71 5.43 5.70 -12.34
N GLU A 72 6.67 5.26 -12.05
CA GLU A 72 7.28 4.10 -12.71
C GLU A 72 6.59 2.78 -12.33
N GLU A 73 6.28 2.58 -11.03
CA GLU A 73 5.57 1.40 -10.54
C GLU A 73 4.18 1.25 -11.21
N ALA A 74 3.45 2.36 -11.36
CA ALA A 74 2.16 2.36 -12.04
C ALA A 74 2.28 1.96 -13.52
N ARG A 75 3.35 2.38 -14.21
CA ARG A 75 3.61 2.00 -15.60
C ARG A 75 3.91 0.51 -15.72
N GLU A 76 4.73 -0.03 -14.83
CA GLU A 76 5.03 -1.46 -14.78
C GLU A 76 3.76 -2.30 -14.52
N GLN A 77 2.87 -1.83 -13.65
CA GLN A 77 1.58 -2.49 -13.43
C GLN A 77 0.70 -2.52 -14.69
N LEU A 78 0.63 -1.41 -15.44
CA LEU A 78 -0.10 -1.39 -16.72
C LEU A 78 0.51 -2.34 -17.75
N ASP A 79 1.84 -2.42 -17.83
CA ASP A 79 2.54 -3.32 -18.73
C ASP A 79 2.24 -4.80 -18.38
N ILE A 80 2.20 -5.13 -17.09
CA ILE A 80 1.79 -6.46 -16.59
C ILE A 80 0.34 -6.75 -17.01
N ILE A 81 -0.59 -5.83 -16.77
CA ILE A 81 -2.01 -6.00 -17.14
C ILE A 81 -2.17 -6.21 -18.66
N ALA A 82 -1.45 -5.42 -19.46
CA ALA A 82 -1.48 -5.52 -20.93
C ALA A 82 -0.89 -6.82 -21.47
N SER A 83 -0.02 -7.48 -20.69
CA SER A 83 0.60 -8.76 -21.08
C SER A 83 -0.33 -9.96 -20.96
N PHE A 84 -1.45 -9.85 -20.23
CA PHE A 84 -2.43 -10.93 -20.14
C PHE A 84 -3.27 -11.02 -21.42
N PRO A 85 -3.37 -12.20 -22.04
CA PRO A 85 -4.26 -12.39 -23.18
C PRO A 85 -5.70 -12.16 -22.73
N ARG A 86 -6.42 -11.30 -23.47
CA ARG A 86 -7.85 -11.10 -23.21
C ARG A 86 -8.60 -12.34 -23.67
N PRO A 87 -9.52 -12.89 -22.85
CA PRO A 87 -10.44 -13.91 -23.33
C PRO A 87 -11.26 -13.33 -24.49
N ASP A 88 -11.36 -14.13 -25.55
CA ASP A 88 -12.11 -13.90 -26.78
C ASP A 88 -13.63 -13.84 -26.57
#